data_AF-G3GSB2-F1
#
_entry.id   AF-G3GSB2-F1
#
_cell.length_a   1.000
_cell.length_b   1.000
_cell.length_c   1.000
_cell.angle_alpha   90.00
_cell.angle_beta   90.00
_cell.angle_gamma   90.00
#
_symmetry.space_group_name_H-M   'P 1'
#
loop_
_entity.id
_entity.type
_entity.pdbx_description
1 polymer ?
#
loop_
_entity_poly.entity_id
_entity_poly.type
_entity_poly.pdbx_seq_one_letter_code
_entity_poly.pdbx_strand_id
1 'polypeptide(L)'
;MAEDADMRNELEEMQRRADQLADESLESTRRMLQLVEEDNECFQLEHFGVLWLKSSDAYKKAWGNNQDGVVASQPARVVDEREQMAISGGFIRRVTNDARENEMDENLEQVSGIIGNLRHMALDMGNEIDTQNRQIDRIMEKADSNKTRIDEANQRATKMLGSG
;
A
#
# COMPACT_ATOMS: atom_id res chain seq x y z
N MET A 1 -9.06 18.46 -66.47
CA MET A 1 -10.48 18.26 -66.10
C MET A 1 -10.69 16.98 -65.29
N ALA A 2 -9.89 15.92 -65.47
CA ALA A 2 -9.97 14.71 -64.62
C ALA A 2 -9.50 14.95 -63.16
N GLU A 3 -8.39 15.66 -62.97
CA GLU A 3 -7.82 15.90 -61.63
C GLU A 3 -8.73 16.73 -60.69
N ASP A 4 -9.56 17.63 -61.22
CA ASP A 4 -10.51 18.43 -60.40
C ASP A 4 -11.71 17.60 -59.92
N ALA A 5 -12.09 16.57 -60.69
CA ALA A 5 -13.18 15.66 -60.32
C ALA A 5 -12.71 14.65 -59.26
N ASP A 6 -11.47 14.17 -59.37
CA ASP A 6 -10.87 13.26 -58.38
C ASP A 6 -10.67 13.96 -57.02
N MET A 7 -10.18 15.21 -57.01
CA MET A 7 -10.06 15.99 -55.76
C MET A 7 -11.41 16.27 -55.08
N ARG A 8 -12.49 16.51 -55.85
CA ARG A 8 -13.83 16.68 -55.28
C ARG A 8 -14.36 15.38 -54.67
N ASN A 9 -14.11 14.24 -55.32
CA ASN A 9 -14.53 12.93 -54.84
C ASN A 9 -13.75 12.54 -53.56
N GLU A 10 -12.45 12.82 -53.49
CA GLU A 10 -11.63 12.62 -52.29
C GLU A 10 -12.08 13.52 -51.13
N LEU A 11 -12.45 14.77 -51.40
CA LEU A 11 -13.00 15.68 -50.39
C LEU A 11 -14.35 15.20 -49.86
N GLU A 12 -15.24 14.72 -50.72
CA GLU A 12 -16.53 14.14 -50.31
C GLU A 12 -16.37 12.84 -49.50
N GLU A 13 -15.35 12.03 -49.82
CA GLU A 13 -15.03 10.83 -49.04
C GLU A 13 -14.44 11.20 -47.67
N MET A 14 -13.56 12.21 -47.63
CA MET A 14 -12.99 12.73 -46.39
C MET A 14 -14.07 13.31 -45.49
N GLN A 15 -15.03 14.05 -46.06
CA GLN A 15 -16.17 14.61 -45.35
C GLN A 15 -17.07 13.49 -44.79
N ARG A 16 -17.37 12.46 -45.59
CA ARG A 16 -18.14 11.29 -45.14
C ARG A 16 -17.47 10.53 -44.00
N ARG A 17 -16.15 10.36 -44.05
CA ARG A 17 -15.39 9.73 -42.95
C ARG A 17 -15.39 10.60 -41.70
N ALA A 18 -15.32 11.92 -41.85
CA ALA A 18 -15.40 12.85 -40.72
C ALA A 18 -16.76 12.78 -40.01
N ASP A 19 -17.85 12.74 -40.78
CA ASP A 19 -19.21 12.60 -40.23
C ASP A 19 -19.39 11.24 -39.54
N GLN A 20 -18.86 10.16 -40.13
CA GLN A 20 -18.90 8.82 -39.54
C GLN A 20 -18.14 8.75 -38.21
N LEU A 21 -16.95 9.34 -38.13
CA LEU A 21 -16.17 9.43 -36.89
C LEU A 21 -16.86 10.28 -35.83
N ALA A 22 -17.57 11.34 -36.24
CA ALA A 22 -18.34 12.16 -35.32
C ALA A 22 -19.52 11.40 -34.71
N ASP A 23 -20.26 10.64 -35.52
CA ASP A 23 -21.37 9.79 -35.06
C ASP A 23 -20.88 8.67 -34.12
N GLU A 24 -19.78 8.00 -34.48
CA GLU A 24 -19.15 6.98 -33.62
C GLU A 24 -18.67 7.56 -32.28
N SER A 25 -18.13 8.79 -32.29
CA SER A 25 -17.71 9.50 -31.08
C SER A 25 -18.90 9.87 -30.18
N LEU A 26 -20.02 10.29 -30.78
CA LEU A 26 -21.25 10.57 -30.04
C LEU A 26 -21.85 9.30 -29.43
N GLU A 27 -21.86 8.19 -30.16
CA GLU A 27 -22.31 6.91 -29.62
C GLU A 27 -21.40 6.39 -28.51
N SER A 28 -20.08 6.54 -28.64
CA SER A 28 -19.13 6.19 -27.59
C SER A 28 -19.38 6.99 -26.31
N THR A 29 -19.68 8.29 -26.46
CA THR A 29 -20.04 9.15 -25.32
C THR A 29 -21.35 8.72 -24.67
N ARG A 30 -22.36 8.32 -25.45
CA ARG A 30 -23.63 7.78 -24.91
C ARG A 30 -23.42 6.47 -24.14
N ARG A 31 -22.62 5.54 -24.68
CA ARG A 31 -22.27 4.28 -23.99
C ARG A 31 -21.52 4.55 -22.69
N MET A 32 -20.61 5.53 -22.69
CA MET A 32 -19.86 5.92 -21.49
C MET A 32 -20.78 6.51 -20.41
N LEU A 33 -21.75 7.35 -20.78
CA LEU A 33 -22.73 7.91 -19.84
C LEU A 33 -23.63 6.83 -19.24
N GLN A 34 -24.06 5.86 -20.06
CA GLN A 34 -24.88 4.75 -19.58
C GLN A 34 -24.14 3.91 -18.54
N LEU A 35 -22.86 3.61 -18.77
CA LEU A 35 -22.03 2.90 -17.78
C LEU A 35 -21.88 3.68 -16.47
N VAL A 36 -21.77 5.01 -16.54
CA VAL A 36 -21.68 5.88 -15.34
C VAL A 36 -23.00 5.92 -14.55
N GLU A 37 -24.15 5.89 -15.23
CA GLU A 37 -25.47 5.80 -14.59
C GLU A 37 -25.67 4.43 -13.92
N GLU A 38 -25.33 3.34 -14.60
CA GLU A 38 -25.39 1.98 -14.06
C GLU A 38 -24.45 1.79 -12.84
N ASP A 39 -23.24 2.37 -12.89
CA ASP A 39 -22.31 2.39 -11.74
C ASP A 39 -22.90 3.16 -10.54
N ASN A 40 -23.70 4.20 -10.77
CA ASN A 40 -24.33 4.99 -9.71
C ASN A 40 -25.44 4.21 -8.98
N GLU A 41 -26.23 3.44 -9.73
CA GLU A 41 -27.25 2.54 -9.16
C GLU A 41 -26.60 1.38 -8.39
N CYS A 42 -25.50 0.81 -8.91
CA CYS A 42 -24.72 -0.20 -8.22
C CYS A 42 -24.11 0.37 -6.92
N PHE A 43 -23.59 1.60 -6.96
CA PHE A 43 -23.06 2.28 -5.77
C PHE A 43 -24.11 2.49 -4.67
N GLN A 44 -25.35 2.84 -5.01
CA GLN A 44 -26.40 3.01 -4.00
C GLN A 44 -26.82 1.69 -3.33
N LEU A 45 -26.88 0.60 -4.09
CA LEU A 45 -27.21 -0.73 -3.56
C LEU A 45 -26.05 -1.34 -2.75
N GLU A 46 -24.81 -1.17 -3.20
CA GLU A 46 -23.63 -1.63 -2.47
C GLU A 46 -23.39 -0.85 -1.18
N HIS A 47 -23.61 0.47 -1.18
CA HIS A 47 -23.41 1.29 0.02
C HIS A 47 -24.42 0.93 1.12
N PHE A 48 -25.68 0.62 0.76
CA PHE A 48 -26.69 0.17 1.73
C PHE A 48 -26.41 -1.26 2.24
N GLY A 49 -25.98 -2.18 1.37
CA GLY A 49 -25.63 -3.55 1.73
C GLY A 49 -24.39 -3.65 2.63
N VAL A 50 -23.34 -2.89 2.33
CA VAL A 50 -22.11 -2.83 3.13
C VAL A 50 -22.37 -2.15 4.47
N LEU A 51 -23.18 -1.08 4.51
CA LEU A 51 -23.55 -0.40 5.75
C LEU A 51 -24.39 -1.34 6.65
N TRP A 52 -25.34 -2.07 6.08
CA TRP A 52 -26.15 -3.06 6.80
C TRP A 52 -25.28 -4.21 7.33
N LEU A 53 -24.40 -4.79 6.51
CA LEU A 53 -23.45 -5.82 6.94
C LEU A 53 -22.54 -5.32 8.07
N LYS A 54 -21.99 -4.11 7.94
CA LYS A 54 -21.18 -3.47 8.98
C LYS A 54 -21.94 -3.20 10.28
N SER A 55 -23.26 -2.98 10.21
CA SER A 55 -24.10 -2.75 11.38
C SER A 55 -24.46 -4.03 12.14
N SER A 56 -24.39 -5.19 11.48
CA SER A 56 -24.72 -6.50 12.06
C SER A 56 -23.81 -6.87 13.23
N ASP A 57 -24.39 -7.44 14.29
CA ASP A 57 -23.64 -7.85 15.50
C ASP A 57 -22.62 -8.95 15.20
N ALA A 58 -22.87 -9.79 14.20
CA ALA A 58 -21.91 -10.80 13.75
C ALA A 58 -20.63 -10.17 13.16
N TYR A 59 -20.79 -9.08 12.40
CA TYR A 59 -19.66 -8.33 11.83
C TYR A 59 -18.88 -7.61 12.94
N LYS A 60 -19.58 -6.92 13.85
CA LYS A 60 -18.96 -6.25 15.01
C LYS A 60 -18.19 -7.23 15.90
N LYS A 61 -18.70 -8.45 16.09
CA LYS A 61 -18.04 -9.48 16.91
C LYS A 61 -16.77 -10.05 16.26
N ALA A 62 -16.76 -10.20 14.94
CA ALA A 62 -15.64 -10.79 14.21
C ALA A 62 -14.56 -9.76 13.82
N TRP A 63 -14.94 -8.50 13.58
CA TRP A 63 -14.08 -7.48 12.98
C TRP A 63 -14.20 -6.08 13.63
N GLY A 64 -15.09 -5.90 14.62
CA GLY A 64 -15.30 -4.61 15.30
C GLY A 64 -14.27 -4.28 16.39
N ASN A 65 -13.53 -5.29 16.87
CA ASN A 65 -12.47 -5.10 17.86
C ASN A 65 -11.11 -5.04 17.16
N ASN A 66 -10.81 -3.90 16.53
CA ASN A 66 -9.45 -3.61 16.07
C ASN A 66 -8.60 -3.20 17.29
N GLN A 67 -8.10 -4.18 18.03
CA GLN A 67 -6.89 -3.97 18.85
C GLN A 67 -5.63 -3.89 17.96
N ASP A 68 -5.76 -4.27 16.68
CA ASP A 68 -4.72 -4.16 15.67
C ASP A 68 -5.04 -2.93 14.82
N GLY A 69 -4.41 -1.81 15.15
CA GLY A 69 -4.57 -0.56 14.42
C GLY A 69 -4.16 -0.76 12.96
N VAL A 70 -5.09 -0.56 12.03
CA VAL A 70 -4.75 -0.42 10.61
C VAL A 70 -3.78 0.76 10.51
N VAL A 71 -2.55 0.48 10.06
CA VAL A 71 -1.54 1.52 9.82
C VAL A 71 -1.99 2.33 8.60
N ALA A 72 -2.85 3.32 8.86
CA ALA A 72 -3.40 4.23 7.86
C ALA A 72 -2.44 5.39 7.51
N SER A 73 -1.31 5.49 8.20
CA SER A 73 -0.26 6.45 7.91
C SER A 73 0.90 5.72 7.23
N GLN A 74 1.02 5.93 5.91
CA GLN A 74 2.33 5.86 5.27
C GLN A 74 3.32 6.67 6.11
N PRO A 75 4.61 6.28 6.20
CA PRO A 75 5.57 6.92 7.08
C PRO A 75 5.65 8.41 6.75
N ALA A 76 4.97 9.21 7.56
CA ALA A 76 5.14 10.64 7.54
C ALA A 76 6.58 10.88 8.00
N ARG A 77 7.34 11.64 7.21
CA ARG A 77 8.66 12.12 7.60
C ARG A 77 8.47 12.93 8.89
N VAL A 78 8.72 12.30 10.04
CA VAL A 78 8.81 13.00 11.32
C VAL A 78 10.15 13.71 11.31
N VAL A 79 10.16 14.90 10.73
CA VAL A 79 11.23 15.89 10.88
C VAL A 79 10.97 16.56 12.22
N ASP A 80 11.87 16.36 13.18
CA ASP A 80 11.84 17.08 14.44
C ASP A 80 11.98 18.59 14.14
N GLU A 81 11.17 19.44 14.77
CA GLU A 81 11.16 20.89 14.53
C GLU A 81 12.50 21.54 14.93
N ARG A 82 13.31 20.83 15.75
CA ARG A 82 14.72 21.16 16.00
C ARG A 82 15.68 20.83 14.85
N GLU A 83 15.39 19.81 14.04
CA GLU A 83 16.18 19.50 12.84
C GLU A 83 15.92 20.49 11.70
N GLN A 84 14.74 21.13 11.69
CA GLN A 84 14.39 22.09 10.64
C GLN A 84 15.24 23.39 10.70
N MET A 85 15.82 23.72 11.86
CA MET A 85 16.68 24.89 12.03
C MET A 85 18.18 24.61 11.85
N ALA A 86 18.60 23.34 11.72
CA ALA A 86 20.02 22.96 11.60
C ALA A 86 20.49 22.73 10.15
N ILE A 87 19.58 22.63 9.18
CA ILE A 87 19.91 22.29 7.78
C ILE A 87 20.22 23.54 6.91
N SER A 88 20.17 24.75 7.48
CA SER A 88 20.46 25.98 6.71
C SER A 88 21.93 26.40 6.69
N GLY A 89 22.81 25.72 7.45
CA GLY A 89 24.25 25.93 7.39
C GLY A 89 24.93 24.57 7.29
N GLY A 90 25.89 24.42 6.38
CA GLY A 90 26.62 23.15 6.17
C GLY A 90 27.05 22.48 7.49
N PHE A 91 27.22 21.16 7.43
CA PHE A 91 27.52 20.30 8.58
C PHE A 91 28.77 20.76 9.37
N ILE A 92 29.64 21.55 8.74
CA ILE A 92 30.83 22.13 9.37
C ILE A 92 30.80 23.66 9.33
N ARG A 93 31.20 24.29 10.44
CA ARG A 93 31.49 25.72 10.47
C ARG A 93 32.76 26.01 9.66
N ARG A 94 32.60 26.65 8.51
CA ARG A 94 33.71 27.04 7.61
C ARG A 94 34.63 28.04 8.29
N VAL A 95 35.94 27.79 8.24
CA VAL A 95 36.97 28.65 8.82
C VAL A 95 37.87 29.20 7.72
N THR A 96 38.32 28.33 6.83
CA THR A 96 39.27 28.66 5.75
C THR A 96 38.61 28.62 4.37
N ASN A 97 37.44 27.98 4.25
CA ASN A 97 36.67 27.80 3.00
C ASN A 97 37.53 27.19 1.89
N ASP A 98 38.42 26.26 2.27
CA ASP A 98 39.30 25.53 1.37
C ASP A 98 38.64 24.27 0.81
N ALA A 99 39.27 23.64 -0.18
CA ALA A 99 38.74 22.45 -0.82
C ALA A 99 38.55 21.28 0.16
N ARG A 100 39.37 21.22 1.22
CA ARG A 100 39.27 20.18 2.26
C ARG A 100 38.02 20.36 3.12
N GLU A 101 37.71 21.58 3.55
CA GLU A 101 36.47 21.88 4.29
C GLU A 101 35.23 21.56 3.44
N ASN A 102 35.25 21.83 2.14
CA ASN A 102 34.15 21.47 1.23
C ASN A 102 33.98 19.95 1.10
N GLU A 103 35.08 19.20 0.93
CA GLU A 103 35.02 17.73 0.86
C GLU A 103 34.50 17.12 2.17
N MET A 104 34.87 17.69 3.32
CA MET A 104 34.33 17.25 4.60
C MET A 104 32.83 17.55 4.75
N ASP A 105 32.35 18.68 4.23
CA ASP A 105 30.91 19.03 4.22
C ASP A 105 30.12 18.04 3.34
N GLU A 106 30.63 17.71 2.14
CA GLU A 106 30.04 16.73 1.22
C GLU A 106 30.05 15.30 1.80
N ASN A 107 31.14 14.92 2.47
CA ASN A 107 31.23 13.62 3.13
C ASN A 107 30.23 13.50 4.29
N LEU A 108 30.03 14.57 5.07
CA LEU A 108 29.05 14.58 6.16
C LEU A 108 27.61 14.60 5.66
N GLU A 109 27.35 15.22 4.50
CA GLU A 109 26.05 15.13 3.83
C GLU A 109 25.71 13.69 3.44
N GLN A 110 26.67 12.97 2.85
CA GLN A 110 26.50 11.55 2.53
C GLN A 110 26.28 10.70 3.79
N VAL A 111 27.05 10.96 4.85
CA VAL A 111 26.89 10.28 6.14
C VAL A 111 25.51 10.55 6.74
N SER A 112 24.98 11.77 6.62
CA SER A 112 23.61 12.11 7.03
C SER A 112 22.56 11.29 6.28
N GLY A 113 22.73 11.12 4.96
CA GLY A 113 21.88 10.24 4.15
C GLY A 113 21.95 8.77 4.60
N ILE A 114 23.14 8.27 4.88
CA ILE A 114 23.36 6.91 5.40
C ILE A 114 22.69 6.75 6.78
N ILE A 115 22.83 7.72 7.69
CA ILE A 115 22.17 7.72 9.00
C ILE A 115 20.65 7.67 8.85
N GLY A 116 20.09 8.41 7.88
CA GLY A 116 18.66 8.35 7.55
C GLY A 116 18.22 6.93 7.16
N ASN A 117 19.00 6.25 6.31
CA ASN A 117 18.73 4.87 5.91
C ASN A 117 18.87 3.89 7.09
N LEU A 118 19.90 4.03 7.93
CA LEU A 118 20.07 3.22 9.14
C LEU A 118 18.90 3.41 10.10
N ARG A 119 18.40 4.64 10.27
CA ARG A 119 17.21 4.92 11.09
C ARG A 119 15.98 4.19 10.53
N HIS A 120 15.77 4.21 9.22
CA HIS A 120 14.64 3.51 8.61
C HIS A 120 14.74 2.00 8.86
N MET A 121 15.91 1.40 8.60
CA MET A 121 16.15 -0.02 8.89
C MET A 121 15.98 -0.37 10.37
N ALA A 122 16.37 0.52 11.29
CA ALA A 122 16.19 0.31 12.72
C ALA A 122 14.70 0.32 13.10
N LEU A 123 13.90 1.19 12.48
CA LEU A 123 12.45 1.25 12.71
C LEU A 123 11.73 0.03 12.12
N ASP A 124 12.05 -0.33 10.88
CA ASP A 124 11.45 -1.50 10.21
C ASP A 124 11.80 -2.79 10.97
N MET A 125 13.05 -2.93 11.38
CA MET A 125 13.51 -4.06 12.18
C MET A 125 12.85 -4.08 13.56
N GLY A 126 12.63 -2.92 14.19
CA GLY A 126 11.89 -2.83 15.45
C GLY A 126 10.45 -3.33 15.30
N ASN A 127 9.73 -2.86 14.30
CA ASN A 127 8.35 -3.29 14.02
C ASN A 127 8.26 -4.78 13.67
N GLU A 128 9.22 -5.29 12.89
CA GLU A 128 9.29 -6.71 12.54
C GLU A 128 9.56 -7.57 13.79
N ILE A 129 10.46 -7.14 14.68
CA ILE A 129 10.71 -7.82 15.96
C ILE A 129 9.43 -7.85 16.81
N ASP A 130 8.70 -6.73 16.93
CA ASP A 130 7.45 -6.70 17.70
C ASP A 130 6.37 -7.61 17.12
N THR A 131 6.32 -7.73 15.79
CA THR A 131 5.40 -8.62 15.09
C THR A 131 5.78 -10.08 15.31
N GLN A 132 7.07 -10.40 15.18
CA GLN A 132 7.60 -11.74 15.42
C GLN A 132 7.46 -12.15 16.88
N ASN A 133 7.66 -11.25 17.84
CA ASN A 133 7.45 -11.52 19.27
C ASN A 133 6.00 -11.95 19.53
N ARG A 134 5.02 -11.20 19.02
CA ARG A 134 3.59 -11.58 19.10
C ARG A 134 3.30 -12.92 18.42
N GLN A 135 4.01 -13.24 17.34
CA GLN A 135 3.88 -14.54 16.67
C GLN A 135 4.47 -15.68 17.49
N ILE A 136 5.62 -15.46 18.12
CA ILE A 136 6.28 -16.43 19.00
C ILE A 136 5.37 -16.78 20.17
N ASP A 137 4.69 -15.81 20.79
CA ASP A 137 3.72 -16.07 21.87
C ASP A 137 2.64 -17.07 21.44
N ARG A 138 2.05 -16.87 20.25
CA ARG A 138 1.05 -17.80 19.69
C ARG A 138 1.64 -19.17 19.37
N ILE A 139 2.91 -19.24 18.96
CA ILE A 139 3.61 -20.50 18.70
C ILE A 139 3.85 -21.24 20.02
N MET A 140 4.25 -20.53 21.08
CA MET A 140 4.47 -21.11 22.40
C MET A 140 3.20 -21.73 22.96
N GLU A 141 2.05 -21.02 22.89
CA GLU A 141 0.76 -21.59 23.30
C GLU A 141 0.41 -22.87 22.53
N LYS A 142 0.63 -22.88 21.21
CA LYS A 142 0.41 -24.08 20.38
C LYS A 142 1.40 -25.19 20.71
N ALA A 143 2.64 -24.86 21.03
CA ALA A 143 3.68 -25.81 21.42
C ALA A 143 3.32 -26.50 22.75
N ASP A 144 2.85 -25.75 23.74
CA ASP A 144 2.42 -26.29 25.04
C ASP A 144 1.18 -27.18 24.91
N SER A 145 0.21 -26.77 24.07
CA SER A 145 -0.95 -27.60 23.75
C SER A 145 -0.54 -28.91 23.08
N ASN A 146 0.35 -28.85 22.08
CA ASN A 146 0.84 -30.03 21.39
C ASN A 146 1.66 -30.92 22.32
N LYS A 147 2.50 -30.35 23.19
CA LYS A 147 3.26 -31.08 24.19
C LYS A 147 2.32 -31.89 25.09
N THR A 148 1.28 -31.26 25.62
CA THR A 148 0.27 -31.94 26.46
C THR A 148 -0.41 -33.09 25.70
N ARG A 149 -0.81 -32.86 24.44
CA ARG A 149 -1.44 -33.89 23.60
C ARG A 149 -0.50 -35.07 23.31
N ILE A 150 0.78 -34.81 23.08
CA ILE A 150 1.80 -35.83 22.84
C ILE A 150 2.03 -36.63 24.13
N ASP A 151 2.15 -35.96 25.27
CA ASP A 151 2.37 -36.61 26.57
C ASP A 151 1.18 -37.52 26.93
N GLU A 152 -0.06 -37.07 26.69
CA GLU A 152 -1.27 -37.90 26.85
C GLU A 152 -1.29 -39.10 25.88
N ALA A 153 -0.98 -38.87 24.60
CA ALA A 153 -0.95 -39.93 23.60
C ALA A 153 0.12 -40.99 23.94
N ASN A 154 1.29 -40.55 24.39
CA ASN A 154 2.37 -41.43 24.86
C ASN A 154 1.92 -42.24 26.09
N GLN A 155 1.30 -41.62 27.09
CA GLN A 155 0.77 -42.34 28.25
C GLN A 155 -0.26 -43.42 27.85
N ARG A 156 -1.16 -43.10 26.91
CA ARG A 156 -2.14 -44.06 26.39
C ARG A 156 -1.44 -45.21 25.65
N ALA A 157 -0.48 -44.92 24.78
CA ALA A 157 0.29 -45.93 24.06
C ALA A 157 1.08 -46.84 25.00
N THR A 158 1.75 -46.29 26.04
CA THR A 158 2.46 -47.07 27.05
C THR A 158 1.53 -48.00 27.82
N LYS A 159 0.33 -47.53 28.21
CA LYS A 159 -0.68 -48.40 28.84
C LYS A 159 -1.07 -49.55 27.92
N MET A 160 -1.27 -49.29 26.63
CA MET A 160 -1.61 -50.34 25.65
C MET A 160 -0.47 -51.37 25.47
N LEU A 161 0.79 -50.95 25.57
CA LEU A 161 1.96 -51.83 25.47
C LEU A 161 2.21 -52.66 26.75
N GLY A 162 1.91 -52.10 27.92
CA GLY A 162 2.07 -52.78 29.22
C GLY A 162 0.87 -53.62 29.66
N SER A 163 -0.21 -53.65 28.88
CA SER A 163 -1.43 -54.44 29.15
C SER A 163 -1.50 -55.76 28.36
N GLY A 164 -0.40 -56.20 27.74
CA GLY A 164 -0.25 -57.51 27.10
C GLY A 164 0.69 -58.41 27.89
#